data_AF-A0A8J7UA70-F1
#
_entry.id   AF-A0A8J7UA70-F1
#
_cell.length_a   1.000
_cell.length_b   1.000
_cell.length_c   1.000
_cell.angle_alpha   90.00
_cell.angle_beta   90.00
_cell.angle_gamma   90.00
#
_symmetry.space_group_name_H-M   'P 1'
#
loop_
_entity.id
_entity.type
_entity.pdbx_description
1 polymer ?
#
loop_
_entity_poly.entity_id
_entity_poly.type
_entity_poly.pdbx_seq_one_letter_code
_entity_poly.pdbx_strand_id
1 'polypeptide(L)'
;MSLAKFYETKVSKGQAAVVLLNDFSGTAILSPLRVVVLDPTQVDAPSFQKVDFLLITHEHTDHLDEILVSQIHEATGCTVVADRTSSESLRDF
;
A
#
# COMPACT_ATOMS: atom_id res chain seq x y z
N MET A 1 3.86 5.23 -13.88
CA MET A 1 3.79 6.58 -13.27
C MET A 1 4.53 6.50 -11.94
N SER A 2 5.41 7.44 -11.58
CA SER A 2 6.07 7.37 -10.27
C SER A 2 5.09 7.68 -9.14
N LEU A 3 5.33 7.09 -7.95
CA LEU A 3 4.51 7.35 -6.76
C LEU A 3 4.54 8.83 -6.34
N ALA A 4 5.65 9.54 -6.56
CA ALA A 4 5.71 11.00 -6.34
C ALA A 4 4.66 11.76 -7.15
N LYS A 5 4.55 11.49 -8.46
CA LYS A 5 3.54 12.11 -9.33
C LYS A 5 2.12 11.67 -8.97
N PHE A 6 1.97 10.44 -8.48
CA PHE A 6 0.69 9.95 -7.96
C PHE A 6 0.22 10.80 -6.78
N TYR A 7 1.06 11.07 -5.79
CA TYR A 7 0.70 11.90 -4.62
C TYR A 7 0.38 13.36 -4.97
N GLU A 8 0.99 13.90 -6.02
CA GLU A 8 0.71 15.26 -6.51
C GLU A 8 -0.59 15.36 -7.34
N THR A 9 -1.20 14.23 -7.68
CA THR A 9 -2.40 14.20 -8.52
C THR A 9 -3.56 14.88 -7.79
N LYS A 10 -4.12 15.93 -8.41
CA LYS A 10 -5.30 16.63 -7.88
C LYS A 10 -6.55 15.79 -8.08
N VAL A 11 -7.07 15.23 -6.99
CA VAL A 11 -8.31 14.44 -6.98
C VAL A 11 -9.40 15.25 -6.29
N SER A 12 -10.56 15.41 -6.93
CA SER A 12 -11.72 16.13 -6.37
C SER A 12 -12.81 15.16 -5.87
N LYS A 13 -13.86 15.70 -5.23
CA LYS A 13 -14.96 14.89 -4.69
C LYS A 13 -15.57 14.01 -5.78
N GLY A 14 -15.66 12.71 -5.52
CA GLY A 14 -16.19 11.72 -6.47
C GLY A 14 -15.16 11.19 -7.47
N GLN A 15 -13.88 11.57 -7.33
CA GLN A 15 -12.78 11.04 -8.15
C GLN A 15 -11.82 10.20 -7.30
N ALA A 16 -11.07 9.33 -7.97
CA ALA A 16 -9.93 8.63 -7.42
C ALA A 16 -8.84 8.54 -8.51
N ALA A 17 -7.58 8.65 -8.11
CA ALA A 17 -6.45 8.25 -8.94
C ALA A 17 -6.04 6.83 -8.54
N VAL A 18 -5.70 6.00 -9.53
CA VAL A 18 -5.28 4.62 -9.32
C VAL A 18 -3.98 4.40 -10.08
N VAL A 19 -3.04 3.69 -9.46
CA VAL A 19 -1.79 3.27 -10.10
C VAL A 19 -1.49 1.82 -9.75
N LEU A 20 -1.09 1.04 -10.76
CA LEU A 20 -0.51 -0.28 -10.58
C LEU A 20 0.97 -0.12 -10.23
N LEU A 21 1.39 -0.80 -9.17
CA LEU A 21 2.72 -0.69 -8.57
C LEU A 21 3.70 -1.72 -9.15
N ASN A 22 3.17 -2.88 -9.55
CA ASN A 22 3.94 -4.02 -10.05
C ASN A 22 3.10 -4.80 -11.08
N ASP A 23 3.61 -5.95 -11.54
CA ASP A 23 2.93 -6.85 -12.48
C ASP A 23 1.90 -7.79 -11.80
N PHE A 24 1.65 -7.61 -10.50
CA PHE A 24 0.70 -8.38 -9.69
C PHE A 24 -0.53 -7.53 -9.33
N SER A 25 -1.07 -7.70 -8.11
CA SER A 25 -2.22 -6.92 -7.62
C SER A 25 -1.83 -5.57 -6.97
N GLY A 26 -0.54 -5.29 -6.86
CA GLY A 26 -0.02 -4.10 -6.19
C GLY A 26 -0.66 -2.83 -6.73
N THR A 27 -1.48 -2.16 -5.92
CA THR A 27 -2.28 -1.02 -6.35
C THR A 27 -2.27 0.08 -5.30
N ALA A 28 -2.11 1.33 -5.72
CA ALA A 28 -2.35 2.48 -4.86
C ALA A 28 -3.53 3.31 -5.36
N ILE A 29 -4.40 3.73 -4.44
CA ILE A 29 -5.59 4.53 -4.68
C ILE A 29 -5.49 5.82 -3.87
N LEU A 30 -5.54 6.95 -4.58
CA LEU A 30 -5.57 8.28 -3.98
C LEU A 30 -6.98 8.86 -4.14
N SER A 31 -7.57 9.22 -3.02
CA SER A 31 -8.82 9.98 -2.92
C SER A 31 -8.54 11.35 -2.29
N PRO A 32 -9.51 12.29 -2.28
CA PRO A 32 -9.33 13.58 -1.63
C PRO A 32 -9.03 13.49 -0.11
N LEU A 33 -9.41 12.38 0.53
CA LEU A 33 -9.32 12.22 1.98
C LEU A 33 -8.27 11.20 2.41
N ARG A 34 -8.05 10.16 1.60
CA ARG A 34 -7.29 8.97 2.00
C ARG A 34 -6.44 8.41 0.87
N VAL A 35 -5.32 7.80 1.24
CA VAL A 35 -4.51 6.94 0.38
C VAL A 35 -4.64 5.50 0.87
N VAL A 36 -4.97 4.61 -0.05
CA VAL A 36 -5.05 3.16 0.19
C VAL A 36 -4.03 2.47 -0.68
N VAL A 37 -3.25 1.55 -0.10
CA VAL A 37 -2.33 0.69 -0.83
C VAL A 37 -2.76 -0.76 -0.63
N LEU A 38 -2.71 -1.54 -1.69
CA LEU A 38 -3.07 -2.95 -1.72
C LEU A 38 -1.87 -3.76 -2.19
N ASP A 39 -1.56 -4.84 -1.48
CA ASP A 39 -0.59 -5.87 -1.86
C ASP A 39 0.74 -5.32 -2.42
N PRO A 40 1.44 -4.40 -1.71
CA PRO A 40 2.70 -3.88 -2.21
C PRO A 40 3.77 -4.96 -2.08
N THR A 41 4.19 -5.52 -3.21
CA THR A 41 5.37 -6.38 -3.35
C THR A 41 6.28 -5.83 -4.44
N GLN A 42 7.57 -6.17 -4.40
CA GLN A 42 8.55 -5.81 -5.43
C GLN A 42 8.60 -4.30 -5.75
N VAL A 43 8.44 -3.45 -4.74
CA VAL A 43 8.53 -2.00 -4.85
C VAL A 43 9.33 -1.39 -3.70
N ASP A 44 9.90 -0.21 -3.93
CA ASP A 44 10.75 0.46 -2.94
C ASP A 44 9.92 1.14 -1.84
N ALA A 45 10.06 0.70 -0.59
CA ALA A 45 9.39 1.29 0.58
C ALA A 45 9.55 2.82 0.70
N PRO A 46 10.74 3.43 0.43
CA PRO A 46 10.91 4.88 0.48
C PRO A 46 10.04 5.67 -0.53
N SER A 47 9.42 5.00 -1.50
CA SER A 47 8.52 5.63 -2.46
C SER A 47 7.16 6.00 -1.87
N PHE A 48 6.79 5.43 -0.72
CA PHE A 48 5.51 5.67 -0.06
C PHE A 48 5.59 6.87 0.90
N GLN A 49 5.10 8.02 0.44
CA GLN A 49 5.11 9.26 1.25
C GLN A 49 3.92 9.37 2.20
N LYS A 50 2.80 8.76 1.84
CA LYS A 50 1.56 8.75 2.63
C LYS A 50 0.77 7.49 2.33
N VAL A 51 0.37 6.77 3.38
CA VAL A 51 -0.55 5.65 3.31
C VAL A 51 -1.45 5.75 4.52
N ASP A 52 -2.78 5.78 4.33
CA ASP A 52 -3.73 5.74 5.45
C ASP A 52 -4.07 4.29 5.80
N PHE A 53 -4.28 3.46 4.77
CA PHE A 53 -4.60 2.04 4.90
C PHE A 53 -3.73 1.21 3.96
N LEU A 54 -3.18 0.13 4.51
CA LEU A 54 -2.41 -0.86 3.77
C LEU A 54 -3.14 -2.20 3.86
N LEU A 55 -3.61 -2.71 2.72
CA LEU A 55 -4.44 -3.91 2.64
C LEU A 55 -3.64 -5.06 2.07
N ILE A 56 -3.65 -6.19 2.76
CA ILE A 56 -3.06 -7.45 2.30
C ILE A 56 -4.18 -8.45 2.08
N THR A 57 -4.27 -8.99 0.88
CA THR A 57 -5.36 -9.90 0.49
C THR A 57 -5.13 -11.32 0.98
N HIS A 58 -3.91 -11.86 0.85
CA HIS A 58 -3.49 -13.18 1.33
C HIS A 58 -1.94 -13.31 1.35
N GLU A 59 -1.45 -14.43 1.87
CA GLU A 59 -0.06 -14.66 2.31
C GLU A 59 0.93 -15.09 1.22
N HIS A 60 0.52 -15.11 -0.05
CA HIS A 60 1.43 -15.46 -1.13
C HIS A 60 2.42 -14.33 -1.42
N THR A 61 3.63 -14.68 -1.87
CA THR A 61 4.76 -13.74 -2.03
C THR A 61 4.53 -12.66 -3.09
N ASP A 62 3.59 -12.89 -4.02
CA ASP A 62 3.13 -11.91 -5.01
C ASP A 62 2.10 -10.90 -4.45
N HIS A 63 1.68 -11.08 -3.20
CA HIS A 63 0.74 -10.22 -2.47
C HIS A 63 1.33 -9.65 -1.17
N LEU A 64 2.13 -10.44 -0.46
CA LEU A 64 2.70 -10.12 0.84
C LEU A 64 4.24 -10.14 0.80
N ASP A 65 4.83 -8.99 1.06
CA ASP A 65 6.22 -8.82 1.47
C ASP A 65 6.22 -8.20 2.87
N GLU A 66 6.48 -9.02 3.89
CA GLU A 66 6.37 -8.64 5.31
C GLU A 66 7.32 -7.50 5.69
N ILE A 67 8.53 -7.53 5.14
CA ILE A 67 9.55 -6.50 5.39
C ILE A 67 9.09 -5.18 4.80
N LEU A 68 8.61 -5.19 3.56
CA LEU A 68 8.08 -4.01 2.90
C LEU A 68 6.85 -3.45 3.63
N VAL A 69 5.93 -4.31 4.07
CA VAL A 69 4.76 -3.91 4.85
C VAL A 69 5.17 -3.23 6.17
N SER A 70 6.10 -3.83 6.92
CA SER A 70 6.62 -3.24 8.15
C SER A 70 7.27 -1.87 7.90
N GLN A 71 8.12 -1.76 6.86
CA GLN A 71 8.76 -0.49 6.49
C GLN A 71 7.75 0.60 6.11
N ILE A 72 6.70 0.26 5.35
CA ILE A 72 5.64 1.22 5.00
C ILE A 72 4.87 1.65 6.25
N HIS A 73 4.55 0.70 7.14
CA HIS A 73 3.86 1.00 8.40
C HIS A 73 4.70 1.93 9.29
N GLU A 74 5.97 1.62 9.50
CA GLU A 74 6.90 2.45 10.28
C GLU A 74 7.04 3.86 9.70
N ALA A 75 7.14 3.98 8.37
CA ALA A 75 7.32 5.26 7.70
C ALA A 75 6.07 6.14 7.72
N THR A 76 4.86 5.56 7.73
CA THR A 76 3.61 6.29 7.49
C THR A 76 2.63 6.27 8.67
N GLY A 77 2.78 5.33 9.61
CA GLY A 77 1.82 5.07 10.67
C GLY A 77 0.48 4.53 10.16
N CYS A 78 0.45 3.93 8.97
CA CYS A 78 -0.79 3.45 8.35
C CYS A 78 -1.44 2.32 9.15
N THR A 79 -2.76 2.15 8.97
CA THR A 79 -3.42 0.94 9.48
C THR A 79 -3.22 -0.20 8.51
N VAL A 80 -2.60 -1.29 8.98
CA VAL A 80 -2.47 -2.53 8.20
C VAL A 80 -3.70 -3.41 8.42
N VAL A 81 -4.38 -3.78 7.34
CA VAL A 81 -5.56 -4.65 7.33
C VAL A 81 -5.23 -5.87 6.51
N ALA A 82 -5.32 -7.05 7.11
CA ALA A 82 -4.95 -8.30 6.47
C ALA A 82 -5.93 -9.41 6.86
N ASP A 83 -5.96 -10.49 6.08
CA ASP A 83 -6.61 -11.73 6.50
C ASP A 83 -5.91 -12.31 7.75
N ARG A 84 -6.52 -13.32 8.36
CA ARG A 84 -6.00 -13.90 9.60
C ARG A 84 -4.56 -14.40 9.46
N THR A 85 -4.27 -15.18 8.42
CA THR A 85 -2.97 -15.82 8.22
C THR A 85 -1.89 -14.76 8.03
N SER A 86 -2.11 -13.82 7.11
CA SER A 86 -1.16 -12.71 6.88
C SER A 86 -0.99 -11.85 8.14
N SER A 87 -2.07 -11.58 8.90
CA SER A 87 -2.00 -10.78 10.12
C SER A 87 -1.25 -11.47 11.27
N GLU A 88 -1.24 -12.80 11.31
CA GLU A 88 -0.46 -13.57 12.29
C GLU A 88 1.03 -13.46 11.95
N SER A 89 1.39 -13.57 10.67
CA SER A 89 2.78 -13.41 10.19
C SER A 89 3.34 -11.99 10.42
N LEU A 90 2.52 -10.97 10.15
CA LEU A 90 2.91 -9.57 10.31
C LEU A 90 3.10 -9.10 11.76
N ARG A 91 2.72 -9.90 12.77
CA ARG A 91 2.93 -9.55 14.19
C ARG A 91 4.35 -9.79 14.68
N ASP A 92 5.12 -10.55 13.92
CA ASP A 92 6.50 -10.90 14.26
C ASP A 92 7.51 -9.85 13.75
N PHE A 93 7.03 -8.80 13.07
CA PHE A 93 7.78 -7.66 12.52
C PHE A 93 7.36 -6.34 13.17
#